data_AF-A0A939PDT8-F1
#
_entry.id   AF-A0A939PDT8-F1
#
_cell.length_a   1.000
_cell.length_b   1.000
_cell.length_c   1.000
_cell.angle_alpha   90.00
_cell.angle_beta   90.00
_cell.angle_gamma   90.00
#
_symmetry.space_group_name_H-M   'P 1'
#
loop_
_entity.id
_entity.type
_entity.pdbx_description
1 polymer ?
#
loop_
_entity_poly.entity_id
_entity_poly.type
_entity_poly.pdbx_seq_one_letter_code
_entity_poly.pdbx_strand_id
1 'polypeptide(L)'
;MTNNAKRLRAAVFVTGAGLMTGLLTAGPATATEPKPWNVSKLHEFFCAEEGHSQQFYDEWSKAEKMLPYELKMAKDPAEETRKKLFGDGRLTADTAKKICDGMDTYTQQLKAQILDLKGDLKPQYATAEGVKRFIHEKEVVLTEAALHEQDRQDHKG
;
A
#
# COMPACT_ATOMS: atom_id res chain seq x y z
N MET A 1 48.70 27.61 -50.37
CA MET A 1 47.73 28.22 -49.44
C MET A 1 48.22 27.90 -48.03
N THR A 2 49.16 28.67 -47.47
CA THR A 2 48.93 29.79 -46.51
C THR A 2 48.11 29.35 -45.28
N ASN A 3 48.50 29.56 -44.03
CA ASN A 3 49.70 30.11 -43.41
C ASN A 3 49.46 30.05 -41.88
N ASN A 4 50.56 30.05 -41.12
CA ASN A 4 50.70 30.68 -39.79
C ASN A 4 50.08 30.04 -38.54
N ALA A 5 50.99 29.41 -37.78
CA ALA A 5 51.08 29.53 -36.33
C ALA A 5 51.13 31.00 -35.86
N LYS A 6 50.45 31.32 -34.75
CA LYS A 6 50.73 32.43 -33.82
C LYS A 6 50.19 32.03 -32.43
N ARG A 7 51.10 31.67 -31.51
CA ARG A 7 51.65 32.50 -30.40
C ARG A 7 50.82 32.46 -29.10
N LEU A 8 51.44 31.80 -28.11
CA LEU A 8 51.57 32.14 -26.69
C LEU A 8 50.51 33.06 -26.03
N ARG A 9 50.05 32.63 -24.85
CA ARG A 9 50.50 33.18 -23.56
C ARG A 9 50.14 32.21 -22.42
N ALA A 10 51.16 31.77 -21.69
CA ALA A 10 50.98 31.23 -20.35
C ALA A 10 50.63 32.39 -19.40
N ALA A 11 49.70 32.17 -18.48
CA ALA A 11 49.59 32.95 -17.26
C ALA A 11 49.16 32.02 -16.13
N VAL A 12 50.12 31.68 -15.28
CA VAL A 12 49.89 31.13 -13.94
C VAL A 12 49.27 32.25 -13.11
N PHE A 13 48.13 31.98 -12.47
CA PHE A 13 47.78 32.64 -11.21
C PHE A 13 47.27 31.59 -10.22
N VAL A 14 48.01 31.50 -9.14
CA VAL A 14 47.73 30.76 -7.92
C VAL A 14 46.78 31.61 -7.06
N THR A 15 46.00 30.91 -6.22
CA THR A 15 45.29 31.38 -5.00
C THR A 15 44.10 32.32 -5.12
N GLY A 16 42.99 31.89 -4.50
CA GLY A 16 41.90 32.75 -4.08
C GLY A 16 40.69 31.93 -3.65
N ALA A 17 40.53 31.72 -2.34
CA ALA A 17 39.32 31.17 -1.75
C ALA A 17 38.08 31.92 -2.28
N GLY A 18 37.20 31.20 -2.97
CA GLY A 18 35.96 31.72 -3.52
C GLY A 18 34.85 30.72 -3.29
N LEU A 19 34.00 31.03 -2.31
CA LEU A 19 32.67 30.46 -2.12
C LEU A 19 31.94 30.39 -3.46
N MET A 20 31.72 29.17 -3.95
CA MET A 20 30.68 28.84 -4.92
C MET A 20 30.12 27.49 -4.53
N THR A 21 29.17 27.56 -3.61
CA THR A 21 27.88 26.89 -3.69
C THR A 21 27.85 25.73 -4.68
N GLY A 22 28.40 24.60 -4.26
CA GLY A 22 27.97 23.31 -4.77
C GLY A 22 26.52 23.14 -4.35
N LEU A 23 25.60 23.72 -5.13
CA LEU A 23 24.27 23.15 -5.27
C LEU A 23 24.50 21.73 -5.79
N LEU A 24 24.71 20.82 -4.83
CA LEU A 24 24.24 19.46 -4.97
C LEU A 24 22.82 19.62 -5.45
N THR A 25 22.62 19.42 -6.75
CA THR A 25 21.32 19.07 -7.26
C THR A 25 20.97 17.81 -6.52
N ALA A 26 20.27 17.98 -5.40
CA ALA A 26 19.36 17.00 -4.86
C ALA A 26 18.36 16.75 -5.99
N GLY A 27 18.77 15.93 -6.96
CA GLY A 27 17.82 15.25 -7.80
C GLY A 27 16.82 14.62 -6.84
N PRO A 28 15.51 14.71 -7.12
CA PRO A 28 14.53 14.06 -6.28
C PRO A 28 15.04 12.66 -6.04
N ALA A 29 15.31 12.32 -4.78
CA ALA A 29 15.45 10.93 -4.41
C ALA A 29 14.22 10.30 -5.03
N THR A 30 14.45 9.42 -6.01
CA THR A 30 13.40 8.53 -6.49
C THR A 30 13.02 7.77 -5.24
N ALA A 31 12.05 8.30 -4.50
CA ALA A 31 11.46 7.67 -3.35
C ALA A 31 10.96 6.37 -3.95
N THR A 32 11.76 5.32 -3.76
CA THR A 32 11.45 4.01 -4.30
C THR A 32 10.17 3.70 -3.56
N GLU A 33 9.06 3.64 -4.30
CA GLU A 33 7.76 3.35 -3.69
C GLU A 33 7.97 2.14 -2.77
N PRO A 34 7.63 2.26 -1.48
CA PRO A 34 7.93 1.23 -0.52
C PRO A 34 7.32 -0.07 -1.05
N LYS A 35 8.16 -1.10 -1.18
CA LYS A 35 7.69 -2.42 -1.64
C LYS A 35 6.49 -2.83 -0.77
N PRO A 36 5.39 -3.33 -1.38
CA PRO A 36 4.24 -3.78 -0.62
C PRO A 36 4.64 -4.72 0.49
N TRP A 37 4.05 -4.51 1.67
CA TRP A 37 4.24 -5.40 2.80
C TRP A 37 3.67 -6.77 2.44
N ASN A 38 4.35 -7.83 2.90
CA ASN A 38 3.81 -9.17 2.73
C ASN A 38 2.61 -9.38 3.66
N VAL A 39 1.85 -10.45 3.41
CA VAL A 39 0.63 -10.78 4.16
C VAL A 39 0.89 -10.94 5.67
N SER A 40 2.04 -11.48 6.08
CA SER A 40 2.38 -11.65 7.50
C SER A 40 2.49 -10.29 8.20
N LYS A 41 3.24 -9.35 7.59
CA LYS A 41 3.43 -8.02 8.17
C LYS A 41 2.13 -7.22 8.20
N LEU A 42 1.31 -7.32 7.14
CA LEU A 42 -0.02 -6.70 7.12
C LEU A 42 -0.93 -7.28 8.22
N HIS A 43 -0.87 -8.60 8.44
CA HIS A 43 -1.63 -9.26 9.49
C HIS A 43 -1.18 -8.84 10.89
N GLU A 44 0.13 -8.86 11.17
CA GLU A 44 0.72 -8.40 12.43
C GLU A 44 0.33 -6.96 12.73
N PHE A 45 0.45 -6.07 11.74
CA PHE A 45 0.04 -4.69 11.89
C PHE A 45 -1.46 -4.59 12.18
N PHE A 46 -2.31 -5.20 11.35
CA PHE A 46 -3.77 -5.17 11.53
C PHE A 46 -4.22 -5.68 12.91
N CYS A 47 -3.55 -6.69 13.44
CA CYS A 47 -3.86 -7.33 14.73
C CYS A 47 -3.08 -6.79 15.93
N ALA A 48 -2.44 -5.61 15.81
CA ALA A 48 -1.75 -4.97 16.93
C ALA A 48 -2.69 -4.75 18.13
N GLU A 49 -2.19 -5.00 19.36
CA GLU A 49 -3.00 -4.99 20.59
C GLU A 49 -3.60 -3.61 20.91
N GLU A 50 -2.87 -2.54 20.59
CA GLU A 50 -3.27 -1.15 20.83
C GLU A 50 -4.42 -0.68 19.92
N GLY A 51 -4.74 -1.47 18.88
CA GLY A 51 -5.74 -1.13 17.87
C GLY A 51 -5.32 0.07 17.01
N HIS A 52 -6.17 0.40 16.04
CA HIS A 52 -5.91 1.47 15.08
C HIS A 52 -7.00 2.53 15.08
N SER A 53 -6.74 3.63 14.36
CA SER A 53 -7.76 4.66 14.15
C SER A 53 -8.97 4.14 13.35
N GLN A 54 -10.13 4.78 13.51
CA GLN A 54 -11.29 4.46 12.67
C GLN A 54 -11.01 4.74 11.18
N GLN A 55 -10.22 5.77 10.88
CA GLN A 55 -9.80 6.08 9.51
C GLN A 55 -9.04 4.91 8.87
N PHE A 56 -8.11 4.29 9.61
CA PHE A 56 -7.42 3.09 9.15
C PHE A 56 -8.40 1.97 8.80
N TYR A 57 -9.36 1.69 9.69
CA TYR A 57 -10.36 0.64 9.44
C TYR A 57 -11.28 0.96 8.25
N ASP A 58 -11.59 2.23 8.01
CA ASP A 58 -12.36 2.66 6.84
C ASP A 58 -11.56 2.47 5.54
N GLU A 59 -10.25 2.78 5.55
CA GLU A 59 -9.33 2.54 4.43
C GLU A 59 -9.14 1.03 4.16
N TRP A 60 -8.94 0.24 5.22
CA TRP A 60 -8.85 -1.21 5.13
C TRP A 60 -10.13 -1.84 4.56
N SER A 61 -11.31 -1.38 5.00
CA SER A 61 -12.60 -1.85 4.50
C SER A 61 -12.78 -1.59 3.00
N LYS A 62 -12.25 -0.48 2.47
CA LYS A 62 -12.24 -0.24 1.01
C LYS A 62 -11.39 -1.27 0.28
N ALA A 63 -10.24 -1.66 0.84
CA ALA A 63 -9.38 -2.69 0.27
C ALA A 63 -10.04 -4.08 0.32
N GLU A 64 -10.76 -4.41 1.40
CA GLU A 64 -11.51 -5.67 1.51
C GLU A 64 -12.55 -5.82 0.40
N LYS A 65 -13.23 -4.73 0.03
CA LYS A 65 -14.21 -4.66 -1.07
C LYS A 65 -13.61 -4.86 -2.46
N MET A 66 -12.29 -4.76 -2.62
CA MET A 66 -11.64 -5.10 -3.87
C MET A 66 -11.76 -6.61 -4.12
N LEU A 67 -12.38 -6.96 -5.25
CA LEU A 67 -12.64 -8.34 -5.67
C LEU A 67 -12.30 -8.52 -7.17
N PRO A 68 -11.69 -9.65 -7.55
CA PRO A 68 -11.34 -9.93 -8.94
C PRO A 68 -12.53 -10.43 -9.76
N TYR A 69 -13.69 -10.62 -9.13
CA TYR A 69 -14.93 -11.09 -9.72
C TYR A 69 -16.07 -10.10 -9.49
N GLU A 70 -17.09 -10.22 -10.32
CA GLU A 70 -18.40 -9.63 -10.07
C GLU A 70 -19.10 -10.35 -8.94
N LEU A 71 -19.96 -9.66 -8.20
CA LEU A 71 -20.80 -10.26 -7.18
C LEU A 71 -22.19 -10.52 -7.75
N LYS A 72 -22.74 -11.71 -7.48
CA LYS A 72 -24.13 -12.06 -7.86
C LYS A 72 -25.18 -11.17 -7.18
N MET A 73 -24.81 -10.54 -6.07
CA MET A 73 -25.63 -9.57 -5.34
C MET A 73 -24.76 -8.43 -4.82
N ALA A 74 -25.35 -7.25 -4.63
CA ALA A 74 -24.65 -6.03 -4.22
C ALA A 74 -24.18 -6.00 -2.74
N LYS A 75 -23.95 -7.17 -2.13
CA LYS A 75 -23.54 -7.29 -0.73
C LYS A 75 -22.05 -7.59 -0.64
N ASP A 76 -21.34 -6.84 0.21
CA ASP A 76 -19.94 -7.09 0.52
C ASP A 76 -19.79 -8.38 1.36
N PRO A 77 -19.10 -9.42 0.86
CA PRO A 77 -18.90 -10.66 1.61
C PRO A 77 -18.22 -10.46 2.97
N ALA A 78 -17.32 -9.49 3.10
CA ALA A 78 -16.61 -9.22 4.35
C ALA A 78 -17.55 -8.59 5.39
N GLU A 79 -18.34 -7.60 4.97
CA GLU A 79 -19.38 -6.98 5.79
C GLU A 79 -20.42 -8.00 6.29
N GLU A 80 -20.95 -8.83 5.39
CA GLU A 80 -21.93 -9.87 5.78
C GLU A 80 -21.31 -10.92 6.70
N THR A 81 -20.03 -11.25 6.52
CA THR A 81 -19.32 -12.18 7.42
C THR A 81 -19.19 -11.60 8.82
N ARG A 82 -18.75 -10.34 8.95
CA ARG A 82 -18.67 -9.66 10.25
C ARG A 82 -20.04 -9.54 10.90
N LYS A 83 -21.07 -9.15 10.15
CA LYS A 83 -22.44 -9.05 10.65
C LYS A 83 -22.95 -10.40 11.16
N LYS A 84 -22.69 -11.48 10.44
CA LYS A 84 -23.09 -12.84 10.82
C LYS A 84 -22.37 -13.33 12.08
N LEU A 85 -21.07 -13.07 12.21
CA LEU A 85 -20.26 -13.58 13.32
C LEU A 85 -20.33 -12.71 14.57
N PHE A 86 -20.42 -11.38 14.41
CA PHE A 86 -20.20 -10.41 15.48
C PHE A 86 -21.37 -9.45 15.70
N GLY A 87 -22.38 -9.48 14.83
CA GLY A 87 -23.56 -8.60 14.91
C GLY A 87 -23.36 -7.18 14.35
N ASP A 88 -22.14 -6.78 13.98
CA ASP A 88 -21.83 -5.52 13.31
C ASP A 88 -21.10 -5.82 11.98
N GLY A 89 -21.54 -5.20 10.89
CA GLY A 89 -20.91 -5.33 9.58
C GLY A 89 -19.72 -4.38 9.37
N ARG A 90 -19.62 -3.32 10.17
CA ARG A 90 -18.55 -2.32 10.06
C ARG A 90 -17.23 -2.89 10.56
N LEU A 91 -16.15 -2.36 10.01
CA LEU A 91 -14.82 -2.61 10.53
C LEU A 91 -14.45 -1.50 11.52
N THR A 92 -14.30 -1.89 12.77
CA THR A 92 -13.96 -1.07 13.94
C THR A 92 -12.89 -1.80 14.76
N ALA A 93 -12.29 -1.13 15.74
CA ALA A 93 -11.30 -1.74 16.63
C ALA A 93 -11.83 -3.01 17.33
N ASP A 94 -13.06 -2.98 17.84
CA ASP A 94 -13.68 -4.15 18.49
C ASP A 94 -13.88 -5.32 17.52
N THR A 95 -14.42 -5.05 16.33
CA THR A 95 -14.60 -6.11 15.32
C THR A 95 -13.26 -6.61 14.76
N ALA A 96 -12.24 -5.77 14.64
CA ALA A 96 -10.90 -6.17 14.22
C ALA A 96 -10.28 -7.09 15.26
N LYS A 97 -10.40 -6.76 16.55
CA LYS A 97 -9.97 -7.63 17.64
C LYS A 97 -10.66 -9.00 17.57
N LYS A 98 -11.99 -9.03 17.39
CA LYS A 98 -12.74 -10.29 17.24
C LYS A 98 -12.31 -11.11 16.02
N ILE A 99 -11.98 -10.45 14.91
CA ILE A 99 -11.40 -11.11 13.73
C ILE A 99 -10.04 -11.71 14.09
N CYS A 100 -9.16 -10.97 14.76
CA CYS A 100 -7.83 -11.45 15.13
C CYS A 100 -7.88 -12.60 16.14
N ASP A 101 -8.74 -12.52 17.16
CA ASP A 101 -8.93 -13.58 18.16
C ASP A 101 -9.57 -14.84 17.55
N GLY A 102 -10.32 -14.71 16.44
CA GLY A 102 -11.10 -15.77 15.79
C GLY A 102 -10.79 -15.95 14.31
N MET A 103 -9.54 -15.72 13.89
CA MET A 103 -9.17 -15.57 12.47
C MET A 103 -9.59 -16.77 11.62
N ASP A 104 -9.33 -17.99 12.09
CA ASP A 104 -9.70 -19.20 11.35
C ASP A 104 -11.21 -19.28 11.09
N THR A 105 -12.02 -18.94 12.09
CA THR A 105 -13.48 -18.94 11.96
C THR A 105 -13.92 -17.85 10.98
N TYR A 106 -13.35 -16.65 11.08
CA TYR A 106 -13.63 -15.56 10.15
C TYR A 106 -13.26 -15.92 8.72
N THR A 107 -12.05 -16.41 8.47
CA THR A 107 -11.57 -16.80 7.13
C THR A 107 -12.42 -17.93 6.53
N GLN A 108 -12.82 -18.92 7.33
CA GLN A 108 -13.68 -20.01 6.86
C GLN A 108 -15.07 -19.50 6.45
N GLN A 109 -15.69 -18.65 7.26
CA GLN A 109 -16.99 -18.05 6.92
C GLN A 109 -16.89 -17.12 5.71
N LEU A 110 -15.86 -16.27 5.65
CA LEU A 110 -15.64 -15.37 4.52
C LEU A 110 -15.44 -16.15 3.22
N LYS A 111 -14.65 -17.23 3.25
CA LYS A 111 -14.48 -18.12 2.10
C LYS A 111 -15.81 -18.72 1.66
N ALA A 112 -16.64 -19.16 2.59
CA ALA A 112 -17.97 -19.69 2.28
C ALA A 112 -18.87 -18.62 1.64
N GLN A 113 -18.90 -17.40 2.19
CA GLN A 113 -19.64 -16.26 1.61
C GLN A 113 -19.15 -15.93 0.20
N ILE A 114 -17.83 -15.87 0.00
CA ILE A 114 -17.24 -15.61 -1.32
C ILE A 114 -17.66 -16.69 -2.33
N LEU A 115 -17.64 -17.97 -1.96
CA LEU A 115 -18.02 -19.05 -2.87
C LEU A 115 -19.49 -18.98 -3.29
N ASP A 116 -20.38 -18.56 -2.40
CA ASP A 116 -21.79 -18.38 -2.68
C ASP A 116 -22.02 -17.16 -3.60
N LEU A 117 -21.41 -16.03 -3.24
CA LEU A 117 -21.68 -14.73 -3.82
C LEU A 117 -20.87 -14.40 -5.08
N LYS A 118 -19.73 -15.07 -5.32
CA LYS A 118 -18.90 -14.79 -6.50
C LYS A 118 -19.64 -15.14 -7.79
N GLY A 119 -19.61 -14.21 -8.73
CA GLY A 119 -19.96 -14.40 -10.14
C GLY A 119 -18.71 -14.64 -10.98
N ASP A 120 -18.73 -14.11 -12.19
CA ASP A 120 -17.63 -14.24 -13.15
C ASP A 120 -16.43 -13.36 -12.78
N LEU A 121 -15.23 -13.76 -13.20
CA LEU A 121 -14.06 -12.90 -13.12
C LEU A 121 -14.26 -11.65 -13.98
N LYS A 122 -13.83 -10.50 -13.46
CA LYS A 122 -13.83 -9.26 -14.23
C LYS A 122 -12.88 -9.42 -15.43
N PRO A 123 -13.19 -8.85 -16.61
CA PRO A 123 -12.41 -9.07 -17.84
C PRO A 123 -10.91 -8.83 -17.67
N GLN A 124 -10.51 -7.80 -16.92
CA GLN A 124 -9.10 -7.49 -16.66
C GLN A 124 -8.37 -8.54 -15.81
N TYR A 125 -9.09 -9.38 -15.06
CA TYR A 125 -8.52 -10.39 -14.17
C TYR A 125 -8.78 -11.83 -14.64
N ALA A 126 -9.24 -12.03 -15.88
CA ALA A 126 -9.60 -13.35 -16.42
C ALA A 126 -8.41 -14.29 -16.69
N THR A 127 -7.16 -13.81 -16.61
CA THR A 127 -5.94 -14.61 -16.81
C THR A 127 -5.18 -14.82 -15.49
N ALA A 128 -4.27 -15.79 -15.47
CA ALA A 128 -3.40 -16.03 -14.31
C ALA A 128 -2.58 -14.77 -13.96
N GLU A 129 -2.06 -14.07 -14.97
CA GLU A 129 -1.35 -12.81 -14.82
C GLU A 129 -2.28 -11.71 -14.30
N GLY A 130 -3.54 -11.68 -14.75
CA GLY A 130 -4.56 -10.77 -14.26
C GLY A 130 -4.85 -10.98 -12.77
N VAL A 131 -5.01 -12.23 -12.32
CA VAL A 131 -5.20 -12.56 -10.90
C VAL A 131 -3.96 -12.18 -10.08
N LYS A 132 -2.75 -12.46 -10.57
CA LYS A 132 -1.50 -12.01 -9.90
C LYS A 132 -1.45 -10.49 -9.76
N ARG A 133 -1.84 -9.76 -10.80
CA ARG A 133 -1.90 -8.30 -10.77
C ARG A 133 -2.93 -7.81 -9.76
N PHE A 134 -4.12 -8.43 -9.68
CA PHE A 134 -5.11 -8.10 -8.65
C PHE A 134 -4.57 -8.31 -7.22
N ILE A 135 -3.87 -9.42 -6.97
CA ILE A 135 -3.27 -9.69 -5.66
C ILE A 135 -2.28 -8.57 -5.31
N HIS A 136 -1.43 -8.19 -6.26
CA HIS A 136 -0.47 -7.11 -6.07
C HIS A 136 -1.16 -5.75 -5.83
N GLU A 137 -2.17 -5.40 -6.64
CA GLU A 137 -2.99 -4.18 -6.45
C GLU A 137 -3.60 -4.13 -5.04
N LYS A 138 -4.11 -5.27 -4.54
CA LYS A 138 -4.69 -5.36 -3.20
C LYS A 138 -3.63 -5.23 -2.10
N GLU A 139 -2.47 -5.85 -2.26
CA GLU A 139 -1.33 -5.71 -1.33
C GLU A 139 -0.82 -4.26 -1.25
N VAL A 140 -0.76 -3.55 -2.39
CA VAL A 140 -0.40 -2.13 -2.44
C VAL A 140 -1.37 -1.29 -1.61
N VAL A 141 -2.68 -1.40 -1.85
CA VAL A 141 -3.70 -0.61 -1.14
C VAL A 141 -3.69 -0.90 0.37
N LEU A 142 -3.52 -2.17 0.77
CA LEU A 142 -3.42 -2.53 2.19
C LEU A 142 -2.14 -1.97 2.83
N THR A 143 -1.03 -1.96 2.08
CA THR A 143 0.24 -1.38 2.54
C THR A 143 0.13 0.13 2.71
N GLU A 144 -0.51 0.83 1.77
CA GLU A 144 -0.74 2.28 1.85
C GLU A 144 -1.56 2.64 3.10
N ALA A 145 -2.66 1.92 3.36
CA ALA A 145 -3.47 2.13 4.57
C ALA A 145 -2.66 1.91 5.85
N ALA A 146 -1.82 0.87 5.89
CA ALA A 146 -0.95 0.59 7.03
C ALA A 146 0.13 1.67 7.24
N LEU A 147 0.75 2.15 6.16
CA LEU A 147 1.76 3.20 6.21
C LEU A 147 1.16 4.54 6.65
N HIS A 148 -0.04 4.90 6.18
CA HIS A 148 -0.74 6.10 6.65
C HIS A 148 -1.05 6.02 8.15
N GLU A 149 -1.49 4.86 8.64
CA GLU A 149 -1.76 4.69 10.07
C GLU A 149 -0.48 4.72 10.91
N GLN A 150 0.60 4.13 10.42
CA GLN A 150 1.92 4.20 11.07
C GLN A 150 2.41 5.65 11.16
N ASP A 151 2.36 6.40 10.05
CA ASP A 151 2.73 7.83 10.03
C ASP A 151 1.91 8.65 11.03
N ARG A 152 0.60 8.38 11.11
CA ARG A 152 -0.30 9.00 12.09
C ARG A 152 0.05 8.64 13.54
N GLN A 153 0.58 7.45 13.80
CA GLN A 153 1.01 7.04 15.15
C GLN A 153 2.34 7.71 15.52
N ASP A 154 3.28 7.80 14.58
CA ASP A 154 4.60 8.41 14.78
C ASP A 154 4.54 9.93 14.99
N HIS A 155 3.56 10.62 14.39
CA HIS A 155 3.39 12.08 14.47
C HIS A 155 2.36 12.55 15.51
N LYS A 156 1.88 11.66 16.39
CA LYS A 156 0.92 12.01 17.46
C LYS A 156 1.56 12.64 18.71
N GLY A 157 2.71 13.29 18.57
CA GLY A 157 3.45 13.99 19.63
C GLY A 157 2.82 15.29 20.10
#